data_AF-A0A1G1XNB1-F1
#
_entry.id   AF-A0A1G1XNB1-F1
#
_cell.length_a   1.000
_cell.length_b   1.000
_cell.length_c   1.000
_cell.angle_alpha   90.00
_cell.angle_beta   90.00
_cell.angle_gamma   90.00
#
_symmetry.space_group_name_H-M   'P 1'
#
loop_
_entity.id
_entity.type
_entity.pdbx_description
1 polymer ?
#
loop_
_entity_poly.entity_id
_entity_poly.type
_entity_poly.pdbx_seq_one_letter_code
_entity_poly.pdbx_strand_id
1 'polypeptide(L)' 'MIEISYSVFLIIYGLGLACFTIYAIFNLYHLFAFGFLNFISFLATFLFLAGTIIILFLTYQIGSQIDWTQTLIIPFP' A
#
# COMPACT_ATOMS: atom_id res chain seq x y z
N MET A 1 13.06 2.57 -29.62
CA MET A 1 12.42 3.12 -28.41
C MET A 1 11.63 1.99 -27.78
N ILE A 2 11.78 1.75 -26.48
CA ILE A 2 10.93 0.76 -25.78
C ILE A 2 9.78 1.55 -25.16
N GLU A 3 8.55 1.11 -25.42
CA GLU A 3 7.34 1.68 -24.84
C GLU A 3 6.80 0.69 -23.79
N ILE A 4 6.70 1.14 -22.55
CA ILE A 4 6.17 0.32 -21.45
C ILE A 4 4.94 1.03 -20.90
N SER A 5 3.78 0.36 -20.90
CA SER A 5 2.57 0.93 -20.30
C SER A 5 2.73 1.10 -18.79
N TYR A 6 2.30 2.26 -18.27
CA TYR A 6 2.23 2.53 -16.84
C TYR A 6 1.39 1.50 -16.09
N SER A 7 0.41 0.90 -16.76
CA SER A 7 -0.43 -0.17 -16.19
C SER A 7 0.40 -1.31 -15.58
N VAL A 8 1.55 -1.68 -16.18
CA VAL A 8 2.41 -2.74 -15.64
C VAL A 8 2.94 -2.38 -14.26
N PHE A 9 3.44 -1.15 -14.08
CA PHE A 9 3.96 -0.67 -12.81
C PHE A 9 2.86 -0.51 -11.77
N LEU A 10 1.71 0.03 -12.17
CA LEU A 10 0.56 0.23 -11.28
C LEU A 10 -0.03 -1.09 -10.79
N ILE A 11 -0.08 -2.12 -11.65
CA ILE A 11 -0.51 -3.47 -11.25
C ILE A 11 0.46 -4.08 -10.23
N ILE A 12 1.78 -4.03 -10.48
CA ILE A 12 2.79 -4.56 -9.55
C ILE A 12 2.69 -3.83 -8.20
N TYR A 13 2.56 -2.52 -8.22
CA TYR A 13 2.36 -1.71 -7.02
C TYR A 13 1.05 -2.09 -6.30
N GLY A 14 -0.05 -2.27 -7.03
CA GLY A 14 -1.33 -2.71 -6.49
C GLY A 14 -1.27 -4.09 -5.83
N LEU A 15 -0.52 -5.04 -6.40
CA LEU A 15 -0.26 -6.35 -5.76
C LEU A 15 0.53 -6.18 -4.46
N GLY A 16 1.54 -5.31 -4.45
CA GLY A 16 2.28 -4.97 -3.23
C GLY A 16 1.35 -4.38 -2.15
N LEU A 17 0.45 -3.47 -2.53
CA LEU A 17 -0.53 -2.88 -1.63
C LEU A 17 -1.52 -3.92 -1.09
N ALA A 18 -1.95 -4.87 -1.93
CA ALA A 18 -2.81 -5.98 -1.50
C ALA A 18 -2.10 -6.86 -0.46
N CYS A 19 -0.85 -7.26 -0.71
CA CYS A 19 -0.04 -8.01 0.24
C CYS A 19 0.13 -7.25 1.57
N PHE A 20 0.44 -5.95 1.50
CA PHE A 20 0.52 -5.09 2.68
C PHE A 20 -0.80 -5.03 3.46
N THR A 21 -1.92 -4.89 2.76
CA THR A 21 -3.26 -4.84 3.39
C THR A 21 -3.59 -6.16 4.08
N ILE A 22 -3.30 -7.29 3.44
CA ILE A 22 -3.47 -8.62 4.03
C ILE A 22 -2.61 -8.76 5.30
N TYR A 23 -1.33 -8.38 5.21
CA TYR A 23 -0.42 -8.37 6.36
C TYR A 23 -0.95 -7.48 7.50
N ALA A 24 -1.51 -6.32 7.17
CA ALA A 24 -2.08 -5.42 8.16
C ALA A 24 -3.33 -6.00 8.85
N ILE A 25 -4.19 -6.67 8.10
CA ILE A 25 -5.35 -7.39 8.67
C ILE A 25 -4.88 -8.50 9.61
N PHE A 26 -3.86 -9.27 9.23
CA PHE A 26 -3.31 -10.32 10.10
C PHE A 26 -2.73 -9.76 11.39
N ASN A 27 -1.98 -8.66 11.34
CA ASN A 27 -1.46 -8.01 12.54
C ASN A 27 -2.58 -7.51 13.44
N LEU A 28 -3.63 -6.94 12.84
CA LEU A 28 -4.78 -6.47 13.60
C LEU A 28 -5.52 -7.64 14.27
N TYR A 29 -5.73 -8.74 13.55
CA TYR A 29 -6.29 -9.97 14.10
C TYR A 29 -5.42 -10.53 15.23
N HIS A 30 -4.11 -10.61 15.01
CA HIS A 30 -3.17 -11.17 15.99
C HIS A 30 -3.16 -10.34 17.28
N LEU A 31 -3.24 -9.02 17.16
CA LEU A 31 -3.41 -8.14 18.30
C LEU A 31 -4.75 -8.39 19.02
N PHE A 32 -5.87 -8.46 18.31
CA PHE A 32 -7.17 -8.69 18.93
C PHE A 32 -7.24 -10.06 19.65
N ALA A 33 -6.59 -11.09 19.09
CA ALA A 33 -6.63 -12.45 19.62
C ALA A 33 -5.57 -12.73 20.70
N PHE A 34 -4.38 -12.14 20.60
CA PHE A 34 -3.20 -12.50 21.41
C PHE A 34 -2.49 -11.30 22.06
N GLY A 35 -2.96 -10.07 21.81
CA GLY A 35 -2.33 -8.86 22.33
C GLY A 35 -2.46 -8.72 23.84
N PHE A 36 -1.36 -8.36 24.50
CA PHE A 36 -1.41 -7.90 25.89
C PHE A 36 -2.03 -6.50 25.96
N LEU A 37 -3.01 -6.31 26.84
CA LEU A 37 -3.71 -5.04 27.02
C LEU A 37 -2.90 -4.07 27.89
N ASN A 38 -1.76 -3.60 27.37
CA ASN A 38 -0.99 -2.52 28.00
C ASN A 38 -0.93 -1.30 27.08
N PHE A 39 -0.59 -0.14 27.67
CA PHE A 39 -0.58 1.14 26.97
C PHE A 39 0.36 1.15 25.75
N ILE A 40 1.50 0.46 25.83
CA ILE A 40 2.46 0.38 24.71
C ILE A 40 1.84 -0.37 23.54
N SER A 41 1.19 -1.51 23.79
CA SER A 41 0.50 -2.29 22.76
C SER A 41 -0.66 -1.50 22.13
N PHE A 42 -1.40 -0.72 22.93
CA PHE A 42 -2.42 0.20 22.40
C PHE A 42 -1.81 1.26 21.47
N LEU A 43 -0.77 1.96 21.92
CA LEU A 43 -0.14 3.02 21.15
C LEU A 43 0.47 2.50 19.85
N ALA A 44 1.19 1.37 19.90
CA ALA A 44 1.77 0.73 18.73
C ALA A 44 0.70 0.36 17.70
N THR A 45 -0.42 -0.19 18.16
CA THR A 45 -1.57 -0.53 17.30
C THR A 45 -2.18 0.71 16.68
N PHE A 46 -2.41 1.75 17.49
CA PHE A 46 -3.00 3.00 17.02
C PHE A 46 -2.14 3.61 15.90
N LEU A 47 -0.82 3.67 16.10
CA LEU A 47 0.12 4.16 15.09
C LEU A 47 0.14 3.28 13.84
N PHE A 48 0.09 1.96 14.01
CA PHE A 48 0.02 1.01 12.89
C PHE A 48 -1.25 1.22 12.04
N LEU A 49 -2.41 1.32 12.68
CA LEU A 49 -3.70 1.57 12.03
C LEU A 49 -3.72 2.93 11.33
N ALA A 50 -3.30 3.99 12.03
CA ALA A 50 -3.24 5.34 11.48
C ALA A 50 -2.30 5.39 10.26
N GLY A 51 -1.11 4.79 10.37
CA GLY A 51 -0.16 4.68 9.26
C GLY A 51 -0.73 3.91 8.08
N THR A 52 -1.42 2.79 8.33
CA THR A 52 -2.08 1.98 7.29
C THR A 52 -3.15 2.78 6.56
N ILE A 53 -4.02 3.50 7.29
CA ILE A 53 -5.06 4.34 6.70
C ILE A 53 -4.44 5.47 5.87
N ILE A 54 -3.40 6.13 6.37
CA ILE A 54 -2.71 7.21 5.65
C ILE A 54 -2.08 6.68 4.36
N ILE A 55 -1.39 5.54 4.41
CA ILE A 55 -0.80 4.91 3.22
C ILE A 55 -1.88 4.62 2.18
N LEU A 56 -2.97 3.95 2.58
CA LEU A 56 -4.07 3.61 1.65
C LEU A 56 -4.72 4.87 1.06
N PHE A 57 -4.93 5.90 1.88
CA PHE A 57 -5.52 7.16 1.43
C PHE A 57 -4.61 7.88 0.43
N LEU A 58 -3.32 8.01 0.72
CA LEU A 58 -2.34 8.63 -0.19
C LEU A 58 -2.21 7.84 -1.48
N THR A 59 -2.18 6.51 -1.40
CA THR A 59 -2.16 5.63 -2.56
C THR A 59 -3.39 5.87 -3.45
N TYR A 60 -4.58 5.98 -2.87
CA TYR A 60 -5.80 6.29 -3.61
C TYR A 60 -5.76 7.69 -4.24
N GLN A 61 -5.36 8.70 -3.47
CA GLN A 61 -5.34 10.09 -3.93
C GLN A 61 -4.35 10.30 -5.07
N ILE A 62 -3.15 9.71 -4.97
CA ILE A 62 -2.14 9.81 -6.02
C ILE A 62 -2.53 8.93 -7.20
N GLY A 63 -2.91 7.67 -6.96
CA GLY A 63 -3.22 6.70 -8.01
C GLY A 63 -4.42 7.06 -8.87
N SER A 64 -5.43 7.73 -8.30
CA SER A 64 -6.63 8.19 -9.04
C SER A 64 -6.35 9.28 -10.06
N GLN A 65 -5.22 9.98 -9.94
CA GLN A 65 -4.81 11.04 -10.87
C GLN A 65 -3.92 10.52 -12.01
N ILE A 66 -3.44 9.28 -11.91
CA ILE A 66 -2.55 8.69 -12.91
C ILE A 66 -3.40 8.12 -14.04
N ASP A 67 -3.08 8.51 -15.27
CA ASP A 67 -3.65 7.90 -16.46
C ASP A 67 -2.95 6.56 -16.75
N TRP A 68 -3.72 5.48 -16.67
CA TRP A 68 -3.28 4.10 -16.83
C TRP A 68 -2.88 3.77 -18.28
N THR A 69 -3.37 4.57 -19.23
CA THR A 69 -3.11 4.39 -20.66
C THR A 69 -1.78 5.01 -21.10
N GLN A 70 -1.13 5.78 -20.24
CA GLN A 70 0.17 6.38 -20.52
C GLN A 70 1.27 5.32 -20.69
N THR A 71 2.23 5.63 -21.56
CA THR A 71 3.40 4.80 -21.86
C THR A 71 4.68 5.53 -21.51
N LEU A 72 5.56 4.86 -20.76
CA LEU A 72 6.94 5.27 -20.55
C LEU A 72 7.73 5.01 -21.83
N ILE A 73 8.28 6.06 -22.45
CA ILE A 73 9.16 5.95 -23.61
C ILE A 73 10.60 5.98 -23.10
N ILE A 74 11.31 4.86 -23.24
CA ILE A 74 12.73 4.78 -22.92
C ILE A 74 13.51 4.97 -24.24
N PRO A 75 14.21 6.10 -24.44
CA PRO A 75 15.10 6.27 -25.56
C PRO A 75 16.31 5.34 -25.40
N PHE A 76 16.73 4.69 -26.49
CA PHE A 76 18.05 4.06 -26.52
C PHE A 76 19.12 5.15 -26.68
N PRO A 77 20.34 4.96 -26.17
CA PRO A 77 21.47 5.82 -26.50
C PRO A 77 21.77 5.79 -28.01
#